data_AF-A0A5C5HJ39-F1
#
_entry.id   AF-A0A5C5HJ39-F1
#
_cell.length_a   1.000
_cell.length_b   1.000
_cell.length_c   1.000
_cell.angle_alpha   90.00
_cell.angle_beta   90.00
_cell.angle_gamma   90.00
#
_symmetry.space_group_name_H-M   'P 1'
#
loop_
_entity.id
_entity.type
_entity.pdbx_description
1 polymer ?
#
loop_
_entity_poly.entity_id
_entity_poly.type
_entity_poly.pdbx_seq_one_letter_code
_entity_poly.pdbx_strand_id
1 'polypeptide(L)'
;MTVITDARNGRYNENGTISVEVCFDNNKTEDGVALYLPYTAAVHDPADYGRQLYADLVAGKYGTVTPFTVTPEMLTAARQKKHTEINAWRDEQENGSIIFTLNGHRWDCGKASQTRLAPVVAVAKSGELPPGFFWTDADNIDVPMSTDELTALEAAMQQNMVLQGFKIHERQRQMKEEVDKLTDYKAVQDYTAGWPE
;
A
#
# COMPACT_ATOMS: atom_id res chain seq x y z
N MET A 1 -18.48 -23.07 35.86
CA MET A 1 -17.62 -22.67 34.72
C MET A 1 -18.47 -22.82 33.49
N THR A 2 -18.70 -21.75 32.73
CA THR A 2 -19.50 -21.80 31.51
C THR A 2 -18.78 -22.67 30.48
N VAL A 3 -19.51 -23.62 29.89
CA VAL A 3 -18.95 -24.56 28.89
C VAL A 3 -19.80 -24.56 27.64
N ILE A 4 -19.16 -24.79 26.50
CA ILE A 4 -19.86 -24.96 25.23
C ILE A 4 -20.34 -26.40 25.15
N THR A 5 -21.66 -26.58 25.09
CA THR A 5 -22.30 -27.90 25.05
C THR A 5 -22.58 -28.37 23.63
N ASP A 6 -22.75 -27.44 22.69
CA ASP A 6 -22.98 -27.76 21.28
C ASP A 6 -22.48 -26.65 20.36
N ALA A 7 -22.21 -26.99 19.10
CA ALA A 7 -21.82 -26.04 18.07
C ALA A 7 -22.28 -26.48 16.67
N ARG A 8 -22.51 -25.52 15.77
CA ARG A 8 -22.95 -25.78 14.39
C ARG A 8 -22.56 -24.65 13.44
N ASN A 9 -22.73 -24.90 12.15
CA ASN A 9 -22.52 -23.90 11.09
C ASN A 9 -21.09 -23.29 11.10
N GLY A 10 -20.09 -24.11 11.44
CA GLY A 10 -18.69 -23.72 11.43
C GLY A 10 -18.20 -23.39 10.01
N ARG A 11 -17.54 -22.24 9.86
CA ARG A 11 -16.90 -21.80 8.61
C ARG A 11 -15.54 -21.17 8.90
N TYR A 12 -14.53 -21.53 8.11
CA TYR A 12 -13.24 -20.86 8.18
C TYR A 12 -13.37 -19.42 7.68
N ASN A 13 -12.69 -18.51 8.38
CA ASN A 13 -12.44 -17.16 7.94
C ASN A 13 -11.07 -17.10 7.24
N GLU A 14 -10.80 -16.02 6.50
CA GLU A 14 -9.54 -15.82 5.77
C GLU A 14 -8.28 -16.01 6.64
N ASN A 15 -8.33 -15.56 7.91
CA ASN A 15 -7.22 -15.62 8.85
C ASN A 15 -7.09 -16.98 9.59
N GLY A 16 -7.82 -18.02 9.17
CA GLY A 16 -7.77 -19.35 9.77
C GLY A 16 -8.56 -19.51 11.08
N THR A 17 -9.23 -18.46 11.57
CA THR A 17 -10.23 -18.56 12.64
C THR A 17 -11.52 -19.20 12.12
N ILE A 18 -12.38 -19.67 13.00
CA ILE A 18 -13.65 -20.33 12.63
C ILE A 18 -14.81 -19.53 13.22
N SER A 19 -15.64 -18.96 12.35
CA SER A 19 -16.94 -18.41 12.76
C SER A 19 -17.93 -19.57 12.91
N VAL A 20 -18.64 -19.63 14.03
CA VAL A 20 -19.49 -20.78 14.41
C VAL A 20 -20.65 -20.32 15.29
N GLU A 21 -21.74 -21.06 15.29
CA GLU A 21 -22.84 -20.88 16.24
C GLU A 21 -22.66 -21.85 17.41
N VAL A 22 -22.66 -21.36 18.65
CA VAL A 22 -22.43 -22.18 19.85
C VAL A 22 -23.59 -22.10 20.83
N CYS A 23 -23.87 -23.21 21.52
CA CYS A 23 -24.75 -23.24 22.68
C CYS A 23 -23.90 -23.40 23.94
N PHE A 24 -24.04 -22.46 24.87
CA PHE A 24 -23.48 -22.59 26.21
C PHE A 24 -24.42 -23.38 27.12
N ASP A 25 -23.86 -24.03 28.13
CA ASP A 25 -24.59 -24.81 29.13
C ASP A 25 -25.75 -24.06 29.79
N ASN A 26 -25.54 -22.77 30.05
CA ASN A 26 -26.50 -21.88 30.69
C ASN A 26 -27.37 -21.08 29.70
N ASN A 27 -27.22 -21.25 28.39
CA ASN A 27 -27.92 -20.45 27.39
C ASN A 27 -29.07 -21.23 26.75
N LYS A 28 -30.18 -21.34 27.49
CA LYS A 28 -31.38 -22.06 27.08
C LYS A 28 -32.64 -21.26 27.42
N THR A 29 -33.74 -21.51 26.70
CA THR A 29 -35.07 -20.97 27.08
C THR A 29 -35.56 -21.60 28.39
N GLU A 30 -36.62 -21.04 28.99
CA GLU A 30 -37.27 -21.62 30.19
C GLU A 30 -37.72 -23.08 29.97
N ASP A 31 -38.12 -23.41 28.74
CA ASP A 31 -38.49 -24.76 28.31
C ASP A 31 -37.28 -25.66 27.95
N GLY A 32 -36.05 -25.19 28.18
CA GLY A 32 -34.81 -25.95 27.98
C GLY A 32 -34.30 -26.02 26.54
N VAL A 33 -34.84 -25.20 25.63
CA VAL A 33 -34.40 -25.16 24.22
C VAL A 33 -33.06 -24.44 24.10
N ALA A 34 -32.10 -25.06 23.40
CA ALA A 34 -30.77 -24.49 23.16
C ALA A 34 -30.84 -23.16 22.39
N LEU A 35 -30.18 -22.13 22.92
CA LEU A 35 -30.03 -20.85 22.25
C LEU A 35 -28.60 -20.73 21.72
N TYR A 36 -28.47 -20.55 20.40
CA TYR A 36 -27.18 -20.45 19.73
C TYR A 36 -26.76 -19.00 19.58
N LEU A 37 -25.48 -18.74 19.89
CA LEU A 37 -24.86 -17.42 19.74
C LEU A 37 -23.69 -17.50 18.75
N PRO A 38 -23.44 -16.42 17.98
CA PRO A 38 -22.25 -16.37 17.15
C PRO A 38 -20.99 -16.32 18.02
N TYR A 39 -19.99 -17.10 17.64
CA TYR A 39 -18.67 -17.14 18.26
C TYR A 39 -17.59 -17.25 17.18
N THR A 40 -16.43 -16.66 17.43
CA THR A 40 -15.26 -16.80 16.56
C THR A 40 -14.19 -17.57 17.33
N ALA A 41 -14.01 -18.84 17.01
CA ALA A 41 -13.01 -19.70 17.62
C ALA A 41 -11.65 -19.49 16.96
N ALA A 42 -10.58 -19.47 17.77
CA ALA A 42 -9.21 -19.33 17.30
C ALA A 42 -8.28 -20.28 18.05
N VAL A 43 -7.20 -20.71 17.39
CA VAL A 43 -6.13 -21.51 18.02
C VAL A 43 -5.52 -20.80 19.24
N HIS A 44 -5.47 -19.47 19.22
CA HIS A 44 -4.96 -18.61 20.28
C HIS A 44 -6.07 -17.80 20.97
N ASP A 45 -7.29 -18.33 21.03
CA ASP A 45 -8.40 -17.69 21.73
C ASP A 45 -8.02 -17.39 23.19
N PRO A 46 -8.33 -16.21 23.75
CA PRO A 46 -8.02 -15.89 25.14
C PRO A 46 -8.77 -16.76 26.14
N ALA A 47 -9.95 -17.26 25.81
CA ALA A 47 -10.75 -18.14 26.66
C ALA A 47 -10.39 -19.62 26.44
N ASP A 48 -10.25 -20.36 27.55
CA ASP A 48 -9.94 -21.79 27.51
C ASP A 48 -10.97 -22.59 26.70
N TYR A 49 -12.27 -22.28 26.86
CA TYR A 49 -13.34 -22.91 26.10
C TYR A 49 -13.29 -22.56 24.61
N GLY A 50 -12.76 -21.40 24.23
CA GLY A 50 -12.62 -20.98 22.83
C GLY A 50 -11.50 -21.73 22.11
N ARG A 51 -10.36 -21.96 22.80
CA ARG A 51 -9.27 -22.80 22.28
C ARG A 51 -9.70 -24.26 22.14
N GLN A 52 -10.41 -24.78 23.15
CA GLN A 52 -10.97 -26.14 23.09
C GLN A 52 -11.99 -26.27 21.95
N LEU A 53 -12.88 -25.29 21.79
CA LEU A 53 -13.85 -25.27 20.69
C LEU A 53 -13.14 -25.30 19.33
N TYR A 54 -12.08 -24.50 19.14
CA TYR A 54 -11.32 -24.50 17.90
C TYR A 54 -10.75 -25.89 17.59
N ALA A 55 -10.09 -26.52 18.58
CA ALA A 55 -9.53 -27.87 18.43
C ALA A 55 -10.62 -28.90 18.10
N ASP A 56 -11.77 -28.82 18.77
CA ASP A 56 -12.92 -29.72 18.55
C ASP A 56 -13.53 -29.55 17.15
N LEU A 57 -13.64 -28.31 16.65
CA LEU A 57 -14.12 -27.99 15.31
C LEU A 57 -13.17 -28.53 14.23
N VAL A 58 -11.87 -28.31 14.39
CA VAL A 58 -10.83 -28.84 13.49
C VAL A 58 -10.83 -30.36 13.47
N ALA A 59 -11.07 -31.00 14.63
CA ALA A 59 -11.21 -32.45 14.74
C ALA A 59 -12.54 -33.00 14.18
N GLY A 60 -13.47 -32.14 13.74
CA GLY A 60 -14.74 -32.53 13.15
C GLY A 60 -15.82 -32.95 14.15
N LYS A 61 -15.63 -32.68 15.45
CA LYS A 61 -16.58 -33.06 16.52
C LYS A 61 -17.99 -32.52 16.28
N TYR A 62 -18.09 -31.34 15.68
CA TYR A 62 -19.35 -30.64 15.40
C TYR A 62 -19.70 -30.63 13.89
N GLY A 63 -19.17 -31.60 13.15
CA GLY A 63 -19.28 -31.69 11.69
C GLY A 63 -18.13 -30.98 10.96
N THR A 64 -18.14 -31.09 9.64
CA THR A 64 -17.12 -30.50 8.77
C THR A 64 -17.24 -28.97 8.78
N VAL A 65 -16.14 -28.29 9.10
CA VAL A 65 -16.05 -26.83 8.99
C VAL A 65 -16.00 -26.45 7.51
N THR A 66 -16.93 -25.58 7.09
CA THR A 66 -16.99 -25.09 5.71
C THR A 66 -15.69 -24.34 5.38
N PRO A 67 -14.97 -24.69 4.29
CA PRO A 67 -13.78 -23.97 3.88
C PRO A 67 -14.07 -22.51 3.54
N PHE A 68 -13.10 -21.64 3.80
CA PHE A 68 -13.14 -20.27 3.30
C PHE A 68 -13.07 -20.29 1.77
N THR A 69 -13.95 -19.55 1.11
CA THR A 69 -13.96 -19.37 -0.35
C THR A 69 -13.95 -17.89 -0.67
N VAL A 70 -13.02 -17.46 -1.52
CA VAL A 70 -12.95 -16.09 -2.01
C VAL A 70 -14.15 -15.83 -2.92
N THR A 71 -14.90 -14.76 -2.67
CA THR A 71 -15.99 -14.34 -3.56
C THR A 71 -15.48 -13.37 -4.64
N PRO A 72 -16.18 -13.23 -5.77
CA PRO A 72 -15.85 -12.22 -6.79
C PRO A 72 -15.78 -10.79 -6.23
N GLU A 73 -16.62 -10.46 -5.24
CA GLU A 73 -16.63 -9.17 -4.56
C GLU A 73 -15.36 -8.97 -3.72
N MET A 74 -14.90 -10.00 -3.02
CA MET A 74 -13.64 -9.96 -2.27
C MET A 74 -12.45 -9.72 -3.21
N LEU A 75 -12.40 -10.42 -4.35
CA LEU A 75 -11.35 -10.24 -5.34
C LEU A 75 -11.38 -8.83 -5.94
N THR A 76 -12.56 -8.32 -6.27
CA THR A 76 -12.75 -6.95 -6.78
C THR A 76 -12.27 -5.91 -5.76
N ALA A 77 -12.66 -6.07 -4.49
CA ALA A 77 -12.23 -5.18 -3.41
C ALA A 77 -10.71 -5.21 -3.20
N ALA A 78 -10.09 -6.40 -3.28
CA ALA A 78 -8.64 -6.53 -3.17
C ALA A 78 -7.90 -5.81 -4.31
N ARG A 79 -8.36 -5.92 -5.56
CA ARG A 79 -7.78 -5.19 -6.69
C ARG A 79 -7.93 -3.69 -6.54
N GLN A 80 -9.10 -3.21 -6.12
CA GLN A 80 -9.34 -1.78 -5.85
C GLN A 80 -8.41 -1.26 -4.75
N LYS A 81 -8.24 -2.02 -3.65
CA LYS A 81 -7.27 -1.68 -2.61
C LYS A 81 -5.86 -1.57 -3.19
N LYS A 82 -5.44 -2.53 -4.02
CA LYS A 82 -4.12 -2.51 -4.65
C LYS A 82 -3.96 -1.34 -5.63
N HIS A 83 -5.00 -0.94 -6.35
CA HIS A 83 -4.99 0.27 -7.19
C HIS A 83 -4.77 1.54 -6.37
N THR A 84 -5.34 1.63 -5.17
CA THR A 84 -5.08 2.72 -4.23
C THR A 84 -3.64 2.74 -3.77
N GLU A 85 -3.05 1.58 -3.45
CA GLU A 85 -1.63 1.46 -3.10
C GLU A 85 -0.71 1.90 -4.27
N ILE A 86 -1.04 1.52 -5.51
CA ILE A 86 -0.33 1.96 -6.72
C ILE A 86 -0.46 3.48 -6.93
N ASN A 87 -1.62 4.07 -6.63
CA ASN A 87 -1.79 5.53 -6.69
C ASN A 87 -0.93 6.23 -5.62
N ALA A 88 -0.90 5.71 -4.40
CA ALA A 88 -0.05 6.25 -3.34
C ALA A 88 1.44 6.17 -3.71
N TRP A 89 1.89 5.05 -4.30
CA TRP A 89 3.24 4.91 -4.84
C TRP A 89 3.54 5.98 -5.91
N ARG A 90 2.61 6.19 -6.86
CA ARG A 90 2.78 7.22 -7.90
C ARG A 90 2.95 8.59 -7.24
N ASP A 91 2.07 8.94 -6.31
CA ASP A 91 2.08 10.24 -5.66
C ASP A 91 3.38 10.46 -4.87
N GLU A 92 3.92 9.41 -4.25
CA GLU A 92 5.25 9.45 -3.63
C GLU A 92 6.35 9.70 -4.65
N GLN A 93 6.37 8.96 -5.77
CA GLN A 93 7.38 9.13 -6.82
C GLN A 93 7.32 10.51 -7.48
N GLU A 94 6.13 11.04 -7.76
CA GLU A 94 5.94 12.37 -8.37
C GLU A 94 6.32 13.53 -7.43
N ASN A 95 6.33 13.29 -6.13
CA ASN A 95 6.77 14.27 -5.13
C ASN A 95 8.22 14.06 -4.69
N GLY A 96 8.87 12.98 -5.12
CA GLY A 96 10.27 12.71 -4.89
C GLY A 96 11.22 13.63 -5.68
N SER A 97 12.51 13.46 -5.41
CA SER A 97 13.61 14.08 -6.16
C SER A 97 14.42 12.98 -6.84
N ILE A 98 14.87 13.26 -8.06
CA ILE A 98 15.88 12.47 -8.77
C ILE A 98 17.14 13.32 -8.95
N ILE A 99 18.25 12.67 -9.29
CA ILE A 99 19.50 13.35 -9.65
C ILE A 99 19.72 13.19 -11.14
N PHE A 100 20.07 14.27 -11.81
CA PHE A 100 20.55 14.24 -13.20
C PHE A 100 21.90 14.93 -13.32
N THR A 101 22.61 14.68 -14.42
CA THR A 101 23.93 15.26 -14.67
C THR A 101 23.86 16.30 -15.78
N LEU A 102 24.46 17.46 -15.55
CA LEU A 102 24.62 18.52 -16.53
C LEU A 102 25.95 19.24 -16.28
N ASN A 103 26.73 19.46 -17.34
CA ASN A 103 28.02 20.18 -17.30
C ASN A 103 29.00 19.64 -16.24
N GLY A 104 29.01 18.32 -16.03
CA GLY A 104 29.92 17.68 -15.07
C GLY A 104 29.44 17.69 -13.61
N HIS A 105 28.30 18.31 -13.31
CA HIS A 105 27.70 18.37 -11.99
C HIS A 105 26.44 17.52 -11.88
N ARG A 106 26.12 17.09 -10.65
CA ARG A 106 24.91 16.33 -10.31
C ARG A 106 23.91 17.28 -9.66
N TRP A 107 22.69 17.35 -10.18
CA TRP A 107 21.69 18.33 -9.74
C TRP A 107 20.45 17.65 -9.20
N ASP A 108 19.93 18.16 -8.08
CA ASP A 108 18.61 17.77 -7.58
C ASP A 108 17.52 18.20 -8.56
N CYS A 109 16.64 17.27 -8.89
CA CYS A 109 15.55 17.46 -9.84
C CYS A 109 14.24 16.94 -9.27
N GLY A 110 13.35 17.88 -8.98
CA GLY A 110 12.02 17.61 -8.46
C GLY A 110 11.27 18.92 -8.24
N LYS A 111 10.01 18.83 -7.82
CA LYS A 111 9.13 20.00 -7.61
C LYS A 111 9.78 21.04 -6.68
N ALA A 112 10.46 20.60 -5.63
CA ALA A 112 11.12 21.48 -4.67
C ALA A 112 12.30 22.25 -5.30
N SER A 113 13.19 21.56 -6.02
CA SER A 113 14.35 22.19 -6.70
C SER A 113 13.90 23.15 -7.80
N GLN A 114 12.90 22.75 -8.60
CA GLN A 114 12.33 23.60 -9.63
C GLN A 114 11.70 24.87 -9.04
N THR A 115 10.94 24.74 -7.96
CA THR A 115 10.30 25.88 -7.28
C THR A 115 11.32 26.88 -6.75
N ARG A 116 12.48 26.41 -6.28
CA ARG A 116 13.57 27.29 -5.82
C ARG A 116 14.33 27.92 -6.98
N LEU A 117 14.54 27.18 -8.07
CA LEU A 117 15.31 27.63 -9.23
C LEU A 117 14.55 28.68 -10.07
N ALA A 118 13.24 28.53 -10.23
CA ALA A 118 12.42 29.43 -11.05
C ALA A 118 12.59 30.94 -10.73
N PRO A 119 12.47 31.39 -9.46
CA PRO A 119 12.70 32.81 -9.14
C PRO A 119 14.17 33.22 -9.36
N VAL A 120 15.13 32.33 -9.13
CA VAL A 120 16.56 32.61 -9.40
C VAL A 120 16.80 32.89 -10.88
N VAL A 121 16.23 32.07 -11.76
CA VAL A 121 16.36 32.26 -13.21
C VAL A 121 15.67 33.56 -13.65
N ALA A 122 14.52 33.91 -13.06
CA ALA A 122 13.84 35.17 -13.34
C ALA A 122 14.72 36.39 -12.99
N VAL A 123 15.36 36.39 -11.83
CA VAL A 123 16.30 37.44 -11.40
C VAL A 123 17.59 37.44 -12.23
N ALA A 124 18.08 36.26 -12.61
CA ALA A 124 19.23 36.14 -13.52
C ALA A 124 18.96 36.80 -14.87
N LYS A 125 17.75 36.65 -15.40
CA LYS A 125 17.31 37.26 -16.66
C LYS A 125 17.12 38.78 -16.56
N SER A 126 16.88 39.34 -15.36
CA SER A 126 16.90 40.80 -15.15
C SER A 126 18.30 41.37 -14.92
N GLY A 127 19.32 40.51 -14.76
CA GLY A 127 20.69 40.94 -14.47
C GLY A 127 20.89 41.42 -13.02
N GLU A 128 20.00 41.05 -12.12
CA GLU A 128 19.97 41.52 -10.73
C GLU A 128 20.41 40.46 -9.72
N LEU A 129 21.13 39.42 -10.17
CA LEU A 129 21.71 38.45 -9.25
C LEU A 129 22.73 39.13 -8.31
N PRO A 130 22.78 38.72 -7.04
CA PRO A 130 23.81 39.20 -6.13
C PRO A 130 25.23 38.92 -6.66
N PRO A 131 26.22 39.79 -6.39
CA PRO A 131 27.61 39.50 -6.69
C PRO A 131 28.08 38.20 -6.03
N GLY A 132 28.76 37.34 -6.80
CA GLY A 132 29.25 36.05 -6.31
C GLY A 132 28.16 34.99 -6.14
N PHE A 133 27.02 35.14 -6.81
CA PHE A 133 25.94 34.14 -6.80
C PHE A 133 26.45 32.75 -7.25
N PHE A 134 25.94 31.72 -6.58
CA PHE A 134 26.18 30.32 -6.88
C PHE A 134 24.90 29.51 -6.70
N TRP A 135 24.87 28.33 -7.32
CA TRP A 135 23.86 27.31 -7.05
C TRP A 135 24.53 26.07 -6.50
N THR A 136 24.02 25.55 -5.38
CA THR A 136 24.55 24.35 -4.75
C THR A 136 24.04 23.10 -5.47
N ASP A 137 24.96 22.24 -5.89
CA ASP A 137 24.63 20.99 -6.56
C ASP A 137 24.23 19.87 -5.56
N ALA A 138 23.81 18.71 -6.07
CA ALA A 138 23.32 17.59 -5.25
C ALA A 138 24.40 16.98 -4.35
N ASP A 139 25.68 17.26 -4.63
CA ASP A 139 26.82 16.79 -3.84
C ASP A 139 27.27 17.86 -2.81
N ASN A 140 26.47 18.91 -2.63
CA ASN A 140 26.72 20.08 -1.77
C ASN A 140 27.94 20.91 -2.21
N ILE A 141 28.18 21.00 -3.51
CA ILE A 141 29.23 21.85 -4.09
C ILE A 141 28.58 23.15 -4.57
N ASP A 142 29.09 24.28 -4.10
CA ASP A 142 28.68 25.60 -4.56
C ASP A 142 29.29 25.90 -5.93
N VAL A 143 28.45 25.92 -6.96
CA VAL A 143 28.87 26.16 -8.35
C VAL A 143 28.54 27.61 -8.71
N PRO A 144 29.52 28.45 -9.04
CA PRO A 144 29.25 29.77 -9.63
C PRO A 144 28.50 29.60 -10.95
N MET A 145 27.41 30.32 -11.13
CA MET A 145 26.53 30.16 -12.31
C MET A 145 26.26 31.49 -12.99
N SER A 146 26.44 31.51 -14.31
CA SER A 146 25.97 32.57 -15.19
C SER A 146 24.45 32.48 -15.47
N THR A 147 23.87 33.54 -16.02
CA THR A 147 22.46 33.54 -16.46
C THR A 147 22.16 32.44 -17.48
N ASP A 148 23.09 32.19 -18.42
CA ASP A 148 22.93 31.15 -19.44
C ASP A 148 22.97 29.74 -18.82
N GLU A 149 23.87 29.51 -17.86
CA GLU A 149 23.96 28.23 -17.14
C GLU A 149 22.72 27.97 -16.27
N LEU A 150 22.18 28.99 -15.60
CA LEU A 150 20.93 28.86 -14.84
C LEU A 150 19.74 28.56 -15.75
N THR A 151 19.68 29.21 -16.92
CA THR A 151 18.63 28.94 -17.92
C THR A 151 18.75 27.52 -18.47
N ALA A 152 19.97 27.05 -18.75
CA ALA A 152 20.23 25.68 -19.18
C ALA A 152 19.87 24.66 -18.09
N LEU A 153 20.20 24.95 -16.82
CA LEU A 153 19.85 24.10 -15.68
C LEU A 153 18.33 23.98 -15.52
N GLU A 154 17.58 25.09 -15.62
CA GLU A 154 16.12 25.08 -15.54
C GLU A 154 15.51 24.25 -16.67
N ALA A 155 15.94 24.46 -17.91
CA ALA A 155 15.44 23.71 -19.07
C ALA A 155 15.74 22.20 -18.93
N ALA A 156 16.96 21.83 -18.52
CA ALA A 156 17.34 20.45 -18.31
C ALA A 156 16.57 19.80 -17.15
N MET A 157 16.35 20.53 -16.05
CA MET A 157 15.54 20.06 -14.93
C MET A 157 14.09 19.81 -15.37
N GLN A 158 13.47 20.74 -16.08
CA GLN A 158 12.11 20.57 -16.62
C GLN A 158 12.02 19.35 -17.55
N GLN A 159 12.99 19.16 -18.45
CA GLN A 159 13.05 18.01 -19.33
C GLN A 159 13.14 16.70 -18.54
N ASN A 160 14.02 16.62 -17.54
CA ASN A 160 14.18 15.42 -16.71
C ASN A 160 12.92 15.14 -15.87
N MET A 161 12.27 16.18 -15.33
CA MET A 161 11.00 16.04 -14.62
C MET A 161 9.90 15.45 -15.53
N VAL A 162 9.80 15.92 -16.78
CA VAL A 162 8.83 15.38 -17.74
C VAL A 162 9.12 13.93 -18.07
N LEU A 163 10.39 13.58 -18.35
CA LEU A 163 10.79 12.20 -18.63
C LEU A 163 10.49 11.27 -17.45
N GLN A 164 10.80 11.70 -16.23
CA GLN A 164 10.54 10.92 -15.03
C GLN A 164 9.04 10.76 -14.76
N GLY A 165 8.27 11.84 -14.87
CA GLY A 165 6.82 11.79 -14.75
C GLY A 165 6.17 10.84 -15.75
N PHE A 166 6.66 10.81 -17.00
CA PHE A 166 6.20 9.87 -18.01
C PHE A 166 6.46 8.41 -17.62
N LYS A 167 7.69 8.08 -17.17
CA LYS A 167 8.04 6.74 -16.69
C LYS A 167 7.16 6.29 -15.52
N ILE A 168 6.92 7.18 -14.57
CA ILE A 168 6.06 6.92 -13.41
C ILE A 168 4.64 6.59 -13.87
N HIS A 169 4.11 7.37 -14.82
CA HIS A 169 2.78 7.15 -15.38
C HIS A 169 2.68 5.82 -16.15
N GLU A 170 3.66 5.51 -17.00
CA GLU A 170 3.71 4.21 -17.69
C GLU A 170 3.73 3.04 -16.71
N ARG A 171 4.60 3.13 -15.70
CA ARG A 171 4.70 2.08 -14.68
C ARG A 171 3.41 1.95 -13.88
N GLN A 172 2.78 3.05 -13.48
CA GLN A 172 1.48 3.02 -12.79
C GLN A 172 0.42 2.28 -13.62
N ARG A 173 0.34 2.56 -14.92
CA ARG A 173 -0.59 1.88 -15.83
C ARG A 173 -0.29 0.39 -15.93
N GLN A 174 0.97 0.05 -16.14
CA GLN A 174 1.41 -1.35 -16.19
C GLN A 174 1.01 -2.10 -14.92
N MET A 175 1.29 -1.55 -13.73
CA MET A 175 0.96 -2.21 -12.47
C MET A 175 -0.53 -2.45 -12.29
N LYS A 176 -1.38 -1.47 -12.67
CA LYS A 176 -2.84 -1.64 -12.64
C LYS A 176 -3.31 -2.74 -13.60
N GLU A 177 -2.77 -2.75 -14.83
CA GLU A 177 -3.08 -3.80 -15.81
C GLU A 177 -2.63 -5.20 -15.34
N GLU A 178 -1.51 -5.31 -14.64
CA GLU A 178 -1.04 -6.55 -14.02
C GLU A 178 -2.00 -7.01 -12.93
N VAL A 179 -2.37 -6.13 -12.00
CA VAL A 179 -3.33 -6.41 -10.91
C VAL A 179 -4.69 -6.82 -11.45
N ASP A 180 -5.18 -6.15 -12.50
CA ASP A 180 -6.47 -6.45 -13.12
C ASP A 180 -6.51 -7.84 -13.79
N LYS A 181 -5.36 -8.42 -14.13
CA LYS A 181 -5.26 -9.77 -14.70
C LYS A 181 -5.15 -10.86 -13.64
N LEU A 182 -4.86 -10.53 -12.38
CA LEU A 182 -4.69 -11.51 -11.31
C LEU A 182 -6.03 -12.10 -10.86
N THR A 183 -6.22 -13.40 -11.07
CA THR A 183 -7.41 -14.14 -10.62
C THR A 183 -7.25 -14.73 -9.22
N ASP A 184 -6.01 -14.94 -8.77
CA ASP A 184 -5.71 -15.43 -7.44
C ASP A 184 -5.75 -14.30 -6.40
N TYR A 185 -6.53 -14.50 -5.35
CA TYR A 185 -6.74 -13.49 -4.30
C TYR A 185 -5.46 -13.17 -3.55
N LYS A 186 -4.64 -14.18 -3.26
CA LYS A 186 -3.41 -14.02 -2.51
C LYS A 186 -2.35 -13.31 -3.36
N ALA A 187 -2.27 -13.61 -4.64
CA ALA A 187 -1.43 -12.89 -5.59
C ALA A 187 -1.80 -11.40 -5.69
N VAL A 188 -3.09 -11.05 -5.67
CA VAL A 188 -3.50 -9.64 -5.61
C VAL A 188 -3.03 -8.97 -4.33
N GLN A 189 -3.15 -9.65 -3.18
CA GLN A 189 -2.70 -9.10 -1.90
C GLN A 189 -1.18 -8.90 -1.85
N ASP A 190 -0.43 -9.86 -2.38
CA ASP A 190 1.04 -9.91 -2.32
C ASP A 190 1.72 -9.06 -3.41
N TYR A 191 0.96 -8.57 -4.40
CA TYR A 191 1.48 -7.66 -5.42
C TYR A 191 2.09 -6.41 -4.76
N THR A 192 3.34 -6.09 -5.08
CA THR A 192 4.05 -4.94 -4.50
C THR A 192 4.12 -3.80 -5.50
N ALA A 193 3.63 -2.62 -5.12
CA ALA A 193 3.78 -1.41 -5.94
C ALA A 193 5.23 -0.93 -5.89
N GLY A 194 5.83 -0.69 -7.05
CA GLY A 194 7.25 -0.37 -7.13
C GLY A 194 7.78 -0.37 -8.56
N TRP A 195 9.02 0.10 -8.70
CA TRP A 195 9.81 -0.16 -9.90
C TRP A 195 10.12 -1.65 -10.01
N PRO A 196 10.25 -2.21 -11.22
CA PRO A 196 10.73 -3.58 -11.39
C PRO A 196 12.16 -3.70 -10.84
N GLU A 197 12.47 -4.85 -10.22
CA GLU A 197 13.84 -5.24 -9.84
C GLU A 197 14.73 -5.48 -11.07
#